data_AF-F3CEY6-F1
#
_entry.id   AF-F3CEY6-F1
#
_cell.length_a   1.000
_cell.length_b   1.000
_cell.length_c   1.000
_cell.angle_alpha   90.00
_cell.angle_beta   90.00
_cell.angle_gamma   90.00
#
_symmetry.space_group_name_H-M   'P 1'
#
loop_
_entity.id
_entity.type
_entity.pdbx_description
1 polymer ?
#
loop_
_entity_poly.entity_id
_entity_poly.type
_entity_poly.pdbx_seq_one_letter_code
_entity_poly.pdbx_strand_id
1 'polypeptide(L)'
;KSSKTVLTDDGPLRLDIPRDRDGSFAPILIPKHERRFTGFDDKIIAMYARGMTVREIRAFLSEQYGTDVSHDFISSVTDAVMEEVGAWQQRPLEPMYPVIFFDALRVKIRDEGLVCNKAIYLALGVLPDGTRDILGIW
;
A
#
# COMPACT_ATOMS: atom_id res chain seq x y z
N LYS A 1 -10.53 -26.60 -0.87
CA LYS A 1 -9.62 -25.59 -0.27
C LYS A 1 -8.51 -26.32 0.48
N SER A 2 -7.28 -25.83 0.43
CA SER A 2 -6.15 -26.35 1.21
C SER A 2 -5.69 -25.28 2.17
N SER A 3 -5.47 -25.62 3.44
CA SER A 3 -4.88 -24.67 4.39
C SER A 3 -3.38 -24.51 4.12
N LYS A 4 -2.88 -23.29 4.24
CA LYS A 4 -1.46 -22.97 4.16
C LYS A 4 -1.12 -21.90 5.18
N THR A 5 -0.13 -22.15 6.01
CA THR A 5 0.47 -21.12 6.85
C THR A 5 1.65 -20.52 6.11
N VAL A 6 1.62 -19.21 5.93
CA VAL A 6 2.65 -18.42 5.28
C VAL A 6 3.32 -17.55 6.34
N LEU A 7 4.64 -17.50 6.33
CA LEU A 7 5.42 -16.64 7.21
C LEU A 7 5.56 -15.27 6.53
N THR A 8 4.96 -14.24 7.13
CA THR A 8 5.16 -12.83 6.82
C THR A 8 6.09 -12.19 7.86
N ASP A 9 6.46 -10.93 7.68
CA ASP A 9 7.34 -10.22 8.62
C ASP A 9 6.63 -9.98 9.97
N ASP A 10 5.31 -9.86 9.96
CA ASP A 10 4.45 -9.79 11.15
C ASP A 10 4.10 -11.16 11.77
N GLY A 11 4.60 -12.27 11.19
CA GLY A 11 4.44 -13.63 11.72
C GLY A 11 3.64 -14.59 10.85
N PRO A 12 3.20 -15.74 11.41
CA PRO A 12 2.51 -16.78 10.64
C PRO A 12 1.06 -16.40 10.31
N LEU A 13 0.78 -16.18 9.04
CA LEU A 13 -0.56 -15.93 8.50
C LEU A 13 -1.17 -17.21 7.94
N ARG A 14 -2.37 -17.58 8.41
CA ARG A 14 -3.10 -18.76 7.93
C ARG A 14 -4.02 -18.40 6.77
N LEU A 15 -3.85 -19.08 5.65
CA LEU A 15 -4.59 -18.85 4.39
C LEU A 15 -5.34 -20.11 3.97
N ASP A 16 -6.50 -19.91 3.36
CA ASP A 16 -7.27 -20.96 2.71
C ASP A 16 -7.14 -20.86 1.18
N ILE A 17 -6.28 -21.68 0.60
CA ILE A 17 -5.96 -21.59 -0.82
C ILE A 17 -6.97 -22.41 -1.65
N PRO A 18 -7.60 -21.81 -2.67
CA PRO A 18 -8.41 -22.50 -3.66
C PRO A 18 -7.58 -23.57 -4.35
N ARG A 19 -8.23 -24.69 -4.65
CA ARG A 19 -7.62 -25.75 -5.43
C ARG A 19 -8.66 -26.24 -6.40
N ASP A 20 -8.31 -26.23 -7.67
CA ASP A 20 -9.11 -26.85 -8.72
C ASP A 20 -8.99 -28.37 -8.65
N ARG A 21 -9.93 -29.06 -9.30
CA ARG A 21 -9.99 -30.53 -9.29
C ARG A 21 -8.75 -31.16 -9.94
N ASP A 22 -8.25 -30.54 -11.00
CA ASP A 22 -7.11 -31.04 -11.77
C ASP A 22 -5.76 -30.55 -11.21
N GLY A 23 -5.78 -29.70 -10.18
CA GLY A 23 -4.57 -29.15 -9.56
C GLY A 23 -3.77 -28.23 -10.48
N SER A 24 -4.35 -27.72 -11.56
CA SER A 24 -3.75 -26.79 -12.52
C SER A 24 -3.68 -25.36 -12.00
N PHE A 25 -4.55 -24.98 -11.06
CA PHE A 25 -4.58 -23.64 -10.48
C PHE A 25 -3.24 -23.32 -9.82
N ALA A 26 -2.57 -22.27 -10.28
CA ALA A 26 -1.31 -21.77 -9.74
C ALA A 26 -1.56 -20.35 -9.19
N PRO A 27 -1.62 -20.17 -7.87
CA PRO A 27 -1.83 -18.85 -7.30
C PRO A 27 -0.65 -17.93 -7.66
N ILE A 28 -0.94 -16.76 -8.22
CA ILE A 28 0.07 -15.76 -8.66
C ILE A 28 0.73 -15.08 -7.46
N LEU A 29 -0.05 -14.75 -6.42
CA LEU A 29 0.49 -14.07 -5.25
C LEU A 29 1.44 -14.99 -4.49
N ILE A 30 0.97 -16.20 -4.15
CA ILE A 30 1.68 -17.17 -3.31
C ILE A 30 1.78 -18.51 -4.06
N PRO A 31 2.91 -18.80 -4.70
CA PRO A 31 3.12 -20.04 -5.43
C PRO A 31 2.93 -21.32 -4.61
N LYS A 32 2.75 -22.44 -5.31
CA LYS A 32 2.62 -23.76 -4.66
C LYS A 32 3.88 -24.06 -3.84
N HIS A 33 3.69 -24.68 -2.68
CA HIS A 33 4.76 -25.09 -1.75
C HIS A 33 5.57 -23.98 -1.07
N GLU A 34 5.37 -22.71 -1.44
CA GLU A 34 6.13 -21.59 -0.90
C GLU A 34 5.59 -21.08 0.45
N ARG A 35 6.22 -21.44 1.56
CA ARG A 35 5.73 -21.10 2.92
C ARG A 35 6.29 -19.79 3.48
N ARG A 36 7.31 -19.23 2.83
CA ARG A 36 7.91 -17.95 3.20
C ARG A 36 7.54 -16.98 2.09
N PHE A 37 6.81 -15.92 2.40
CA PHE A 37 6.34 -14.99 1.38
C PHE A 37 6.84 -13.59 1.67
N THR A 38 8.13 -13.40 1.37
CA THR A 38 8.76 -12.08 1.28
C THR A 38 8.05 -11.32 0.16
N GLY A 39 7.27 -10.29 0.50
CA GLY A 39 6.53 -9.46 -0.46
C GLY A 39 5.00 -9.67 -0.52
N PHE A 40 4.39 -10.33 0.49
CA PHE A 40 2.93 -10.22 0.68
C PHE A 40 2.52 -8.78 0.91
N ASP A 41 3.25 -8.16 1.82
CA ASP A 41 2.97 -6.85 2.33
C ASP A 41 3.20 -5.82 1.22
N ASP A 42 4.28 -5.97 0.45
CA ASP A 42 4.53 -5.19 -0.78
C ASP A 42 3.36 -5.20 -1.77
N LYS A 43 2.70 -6.35 -1.95
CA LYS A 43 1.56 -6.46 -2.87
C LYS A 43 0.31 -5.81 -2.30
N ILE A 44 0.10 -5.87 -0.98
CA ILE A 44 -0.96 -5.12 -0.30
C ILE A 44 -0.71 -3.61 -0.43
N ILE A 45 0.52 -3.17 -0.15
CA ILE A 45 0.96 -1.78 -0.30
C ILE A 45 0.77 -1.31 -1.75
N ALA A 46 1.14 -2.13 -2.73
CA ALA A 46 0.99 -1.81 -4.15
C ALA A 46 -0.47 -1.71 -4.61
N MET A 47 -1.39 -2.46 -3.99
CA MET A 47 -2.83 -2.32 -4.24
C MET A 47 -3.39 -1.06 -3.59
N TYR A 48 -2.98 -0.78 -2.35
CA TYR A 48 -3.36 0.43 -1.64
C TYR A 48 -2.87 1.70 -2.37
N ALA A 49 -1.62 1.70 -2.83
CA ALA A 49 -1.03 2.79 -3.63
C ALA A 49 -1.75 3.03 -4.97
N ARG A 50 -2.45 2.02 -5.50
CA ARG A 50 -3.32 2.16 -6.69
C ARG A 50 -4.70 2.73 -6.38
N GLY A 51 -4.97 3.09 -5.13
CA GLY A 51 -6.24 3.67 -4.68
C GLY A 51 -7.32 2.64 -4.35
N MET A 52 -6.97 1.36 -4.23
CA MET A 52 -7.93 0.35 -3.78
C MET A 52 -8.22 0.54 -2.29
N THR A 53 -9.50 0.55 -1.94
CA THR A 53 -9.94 0.56 -0.55
C THR A 53 -9.59 -0.76 0.14
N VAL A 54 -9.44 -0.75 1.47
CA VAL A 54 -9.19 -1.98 2.26
C VAL A 54 -10.22 -3.08 1.96
N ARG A 55 -11.47 -2.69 1.68
CA ARG A 55 -12.55 -3.62 1.30
C ARG A 55 -12.30 -4.25 -0.07
N GLU A 56 -11.88 -3.47 -1.06
CA GLU A 56 -11.54 -3.97 -2.40
C GLU A 56 -10.30 -4.86 -2.37
N ILE A 57 -9.28 -4.49 -1.58
CA ILE A 57 -8.09 -5.31 -1.38
C ILE A 57 -8.49 -6.66 -0.78
N ARG A 58 -9.33 -6.67 0.26
CA ARG A 58 -9.82 -7.91 0.87
C ARG A 58 -10.65 -8.74 -0.13
N ALA A 59 -11.55 -8.11 -0.88
CA ALA A 59 -12.37 -8.80 -1.87
C ALA A 59 -11.49 -9.45 -2.95
N PHE A 60 -10.49 -8.71 -3.45
CA PHE A 60 -9.53 -9.22 -4.42
C PHE A 60 -8.71 -10.41 -3.86
N LEU A 61 -8.22 -10.29 -2.63
CA LEU A 61 -7.48 -11.37 -1.97
C LEU A 61 -8.34 -12.61 -1.74
N SER A 62 -9.62 -12.43 -1.41
CA SER A 62 -10.58 -13.52 -1.24
C SER A 62 -10.95 -14.18 -2.56
N GLU A 63 -11.21 -13.41 -3.61
CA GLU A 63 -11.62 -13.93 -4.93
C GLU A 63 -10.47 -14.68 -5.62
N GLN A 64 -9.29 -14.07 -5.68
CA GLN A 64 -8.15 -14.65 -6.37
C GLN A 64 -7.47 -15.75 -5.56
N TYR A 65 -7.52 -15.70 -4.23
CA TYR A 65 -6.69 -16.56 -3.38
C TYR A 65 -7.45 -17.28 -2.28
N GLY A 66 -8.79 -17.23 -2.26
CA GLY A 66 -9.66 -17.86 -1.25
C GLY A 66 -9.34 -17.47 0.18
N THR A 67 -8.52 -16.43 0.34
CA THR A 67 -7.87 -16.07 1.57
C THR A 67 -8.75 -15.10 2.33
N ASP A 68 -9.12 -15.47 3.55
CA ASP A 68 -9.77 -14.53 4.47
C ASP A 68 -8.71 -13.77 5.25
N VAL A 69 -8.28 -12.63 4.69
CA VAL A 69 -7.40 -11.68 5.38
C VAL A 69 -8.27 -10.72 6.19
N SER A 70 -7.91 -10.50 7.46
CA SER A 70 -8.62 -9.54 8.30
C SER A 70 -8.40 -8.11 7.82
N HIS A 71 -9.37 -7.25 8.09
CA HIS A 71 -9.22 -5.81 7.85
C HIS A 71 -8.02 -5.24 8.63
N ASP A 72 -7.87 -5.68 9.88
CA ASP A 72 -6.81 -5.20 10.77
C ASP A 72 -5.41 -5.55 10.26
N PHE A 73 -5.24 -6.73 9.65
CA PHE A 73 -3.96 -7.11 9.04
C PHE A 73 -3.64 -6.24 7.81
N ILE A 74 -4.63 -5.97 6.95
CA ILE A 74 -4.40 -5.08 5.79
C ILE A 74 -4.06 -3.67 6.28
N SER A 75 -4.74 -3.19 7.32
CA SER A 75 -4.45 -1.89 7.93
C SER A 75 -3.04 -1.84 8.53
N SER A 76 -2.61 -2.85 9.31
CA SER A 76 -1.27 -2.86 9.90
C SER A 76 -0.18 -2.85 8.85
N VAL A 77 -0.35 -3.60 7.76
CA VAL A 77 0.57 -3.61 6.62
C VAL A 77 0.64 -2.25 5.95
N THR A 78 -0.50 -1.57 5.73
CA THR A 78 -0.49 -0.23 5.12
C THR A 78 0.07 0.82 6.07
N ASP A 79 -0.12 0.66 7.38
CA ASP A 79 0.38 1.57 8.40
C ASP A 79 1.90 1.47 8.55
N ALA A 80 2.51 0.31 8.24
CA ALA A 80 3.96 0.13 8.26
C ALA A 80 4.69 1.12 7.32
N VAL A 81 4.05 1.54 6.23
CA VAL A 81 4.59 2.51 5.27
C VAL A 81 4.62 3.94 5.85
N MET A 82 3.86 4.22 6.92
CA MET A 82 3.82 5.55 7.53
C MET A 82 5.16 5.99 8.10
N GLU A 83 5.99 5.05 8.57
CA GLU A 83 7.35 5.36 9.01
C GLU A 83 8.22 5.83 7.84
N GLU A 84 8.15 5.13 6.70
CA GLU A 84 8.84 5.52 5.47
C GLU A 84 8.36 6.87 4.94
N VAL A 85 7.05 7.15 5.01
CA VAL A 85 6.48 8.45 4.64
C VAL A 85 7.04 9.55 5.54
N GLY A 86 7.13 9.31 6.85
CA GLY A 86 7.73 10.25 7.80
C GLY A 86 9.21 10.53 7.50
N ALA A 87 9.97 9.48 7.21
CA ALA A 87 11.37 9.60 6.80
C ALA A 87 11.51 10.36 5.48
N TRP A 88 10.65 10.11 4.49
CA TRP A 88 10.62 10.83 3.23
C TRP A 88 10.27 12.31 3.40
N GLN A 89 9.32 12.65 4.29
CA GLN A 89 8.97 14.05 4.58
C GLN A 89 10.11 14.82 5.27
N GLN A 90 10.96 14.12 6.03
CA GLN A 90 12.09 14.71 6.77
C GLN A 90 13.43 14.62 6.02
N ARG A 91 13.44 14.03 4.82
CA ARG A 91 14.66 13.87 4.03
C ARG A 91 15.30 15.23 3.73
N PRO A 92 16.63 15.32 3.66
CA PRO A 92 17.29 16.55 3.22
C PRO A 92 16.88 16.88 1.78
N LEU A 93 16.60 18.15 1.53
CA LEU A 93 16.32 18.68 0.19
C LEU A 93 17.61 19.18 -0.46
N GLU A 94 17.57 19.30 -1.79
CA GLU A 94 18.70 19.85 -2.53
C GLU A 94 18.93 21.33 -2.18
N PRO A 95 20.17 21.83 -2.19
CA PRO A 95 20.47 23.21 -1.81
C PRO A 95 19.81 24.28 -2.70
N MET A 96 19.41 23.91 -3.93
CA MET A 96 18.88 24.85 -4.92
C MET A 96 17.88 24.19 -5.86
N TYR A 97 16.71 24.84 -5.99
CA TYR A 97 15.69 24.52 -6.97
C TYR A 97 15.40 25.79 -7.79
N PRO A 98 15.73 25.84 -9.09
CA PRO A 98 15.46 27.00 -9.94
C PRO A 98 14.00 27.48 -9.94
N VAL A 99 13.05 26.54 -9.85
CA VAL A 99 11.60 26.83 -9.84
C VAL A 99 10.91 25.91 -8.84
N ILE A 100 9.96 26.45 -8.09
CA ILE A 100 9.09 25.70 -7.18
C ILE A 100 7.63 26.07 -7.50
N PHE A 101 6.79 25.05 -7.64
CA PHE A 101 5.35 25.15 -7.81
C PHE A 101 4.65 24.79 -6.50
N PHE A 102 3.64 25.58 -6.15
CA PHE A 102 2.71 25.27 -5.06
C PHE A 102 1.33 25.00 -5.64
N ASP A 103 0.74 23.89 -5.23
CA ASP A 103 -0.62 23.51 -5.61
C ASP A 103 -1.42 23.08 -4.38
N ALA A 104 -2.74 23.07 -4.50
CA ALA A 104 -3.65 22.66 -3.44
C ALA A 104 -4.79 21.78 -3.98
N LEU A 105 -4.83 20.52 -3.52
CA LEU A 105 -5.91 19.59 -3.82
C LEU A 105 -6.99 19.67 -2.74
N ARG A 106 -8.24 19.95 -3.12
CA ARG A 106 -9.37 19.93 -2.19
C ARG A 106 -9.93 18.51 -2.06
N VAL A 107 -9.86 17.95 -0.85
CA VAL A 107 -10.32 16.58 -0.55
C VAL A 107 -11.32 16.61 0.61
N LYS A 108 -12.34 15.75 0.54
CA LYS A 108 -13.27 15.50 1.65
C LYS A 108 -12.62 14.56 2.65
N ILE A 109 -12.35 15.05 3.84
CA ILE A 109 -11.72 14.29 4.92
C ILE A 109 -12.69 14.25 6.10
N ARG A 110 -12.78 13.09 6.76
CA ARG A 110 -13.47 12.98 8.05
C ARG A 110 -12.54 13.47 9.14
N ASP A 111 -12.94 14.53 9.82
CA ASP A 111 -12.20 15.17 10.89
C ASP A 111 -13.15 15.37 12.09
N GLU A 112 -12.75 14.89 13.26
CA GLU A 112 -13.56 14.95 14.49
C GLU A 112 -15.03 14.50 14.31
N GLY A 113 -15.25 13.49 13.46
CA GLY A 113 -16.58 12.93 13.19
C GLY A 113 -17.39 13.64 12.11
N LEU A 114 -16.91 14.77 11.58
CA LEU A 114 -17.56 15.52 10.50
C LEU A 114 -16.76 15.40 9.20
N VAL A 115 -17.45 15.26 8.07
CA VAL A 115 -16.79 15.28 6.75
C VAL A 115 -16.68 16.73 6.27
N CYS A 116 -15.47 17.24 6.21
CA CYS A 116 -15.18 18.62 5.79
C CYS A 116 -14.26 18.64 4.54
N ASN A 117 -14.34 19.72 3.76
CA ASN A 117 -13.42 19.94 2.65
C ASN A 117 -12.12 20.55 3.19
N LYS A 118 -11.03 19.78 3.14
CA LYS A 118 -9.68 20.27 3.47
C LYS A 118 -8.85 20.47 2.20
N ALA A 119 -7.89 21.38 2.24
CA ALA A 119 -6.89 21.52 1.19
C ALA A 119 -5.65 20.75 1.61
N ILE A 120 -5.12 19.94 0.70
CA ILE A 120 -3.82 19.29 0.80
C ILE A 120 -2.88 20.09 -0.10
N TYR A 121 -1.83 20.66 0.46
CA TYR A 121 -0.84 21.47 -0.23
C TYR A 121 0.30 20.59 -0.74
N LEU A 122 0.73 20.83 -1.99
CA LEU A 122 1.84 20.15 -2.63
C LEU A 122 2.91 21.18 -3.00
N ALA A 123 4.18 20.88 -2.68
CA ALA A 123 5.32 21.62 -3.21
C ALA A 123 6.11 20.75 -4.19
N LEU A 124 6.27 21.22 -5.43
CA LEU A 124 7.03 20.55 -6.48
C LEU A 124 8.20 21.43 -6.91
N GLY A 125 9.42 20.95 -6.69
CA GLY A 125 10.65 21.60 -7.13
C GLY A 125 11.10 21.06 -8.49
N VAL A 126 11.78 21.89 -9.26
CA VAL A 126 12.52 21.48 -10.46
C VAL A 126 13.99 21.70 -10.20
N LEU A 127 14.82 20.68 -10.46
CA LEU A 127 16.27 20.73 -10.33
C LEU A 127 16.93 21.42 -11.54
N PRO A 128 18.22 21.81 -11.45
CA PRO A 128 18.94 22.45 -12.55
C PRO A 128 19.00 21.64 -13.86
N ASP A 129 18.90 20.32 -13.77
CA ASP A 129 18.86 19.40 -14.92
C ASP A 129 17.45 19.23 -15.51
N GLY A 130 16.44 19.87 -14.92
CA GLY A 130 15.04 19.76 -15.31
C GLY A 130 14.27 18.61 -14.65
N THR A 131 14.90 17.81 -13.79
CA THR A 131 14.24 16.74 -13.05
C THR A 131 13.25 17.33 -12.04
N ARG A 132 12.06 16.73 -11.93
CA ARG A 132 11.01 17.16 -10.99
C ARG A 132 11.13 16.39 -9.69
N ASP A 133 11.03 17.08 -8.57
CA ASP A 133 11.09 16.50 -7.23
C ASP A 133 9.90 16.99 -6.40
N ILE A 134 9.22 16.08 -5.68
CA ILE A 134 8.17 16.46 -4.74
C ILE A 134 8.84 16.76 -3.39
N LEU A 135 8.76 18.02 -2.97
CA LEU A 135 9.43 18.53 -1.77
C LEU A 135 8.62 18.23 -0.50
N GLY A 136 7.30 18.10 -0.63
CA GLY A 136 6.44 17.72 0.47
C GLY A 136 4.96 17.85 0.16
N ILE A 137 4.17 17.29 1.08
CA ILE A 137 2.70 17.25 1.05
C ILE A 137 2.22 17.58 2.47
N TRP A 138 1.32 18.55 2.61
CA TRP A 138 0.80 19.04 3.90
C TRP A 138 -0.71 19.16 3.91
#